data_AF-A0A5J5AH24-F1
#
_entry.id   AF-A0A5J5AH24-F1
#
_cell.length_a   1.000
_cell.length_b   1.000
_cell.length_c   1.000
_cell.angle_alpha   90.00
_cell.angle_beta   90.00
_cell.angle_gamma   90.00
#
_symmetry.space_group_name_H-M   'P 1'
#
loop_
_entity.id
_entity.type
_entity.pdbx_description
1 polymer ?
#
loop_
_entity_poly.entity_id
_entity_poly.type
_entity_poly.pdbx_seq_one_letter_code
_entity_poly.pdbx_strand_id
1 'polypeptide(L)'
;MAPLLEMFPLLQTKEMLASSDELAPFKNYSSRMAAIDYTVCLHSELLFHNPNIGWKSFKRQVLNMRAHSDSKGIELKRPNDSIYSFPCPDCMCRINKTEGSRSSSVT
;
A
#
# COMPACT_ATOMS: atom_id res chain seq x y z
N MET A 1 0.43 -19.63 -4.18
CA MET A 1 1.36 -19.05 -5.17
C MET A 1 2.20 -20.06 -5.94
N ALA A 2 2.52 -21.24 -5.40
CA ALA A 2 3.35 -22.23 -6.10
C ALA A 2 2.91 -22.58 -7.54
N PRO A 3 1.62 -22.85 -7.84
CA PRO A 3 1.20 -23.18 -9.22
C PRO A 3 1.39 -22.02 -10.22
N LEU A 4 1.31 -20.78 -9.73
CA LEU A 4 1.43 -19.58 -10.55
C LEU A 4 2.90 -19.30 -10.91
N LEU A 5 3.82 -19.58 -9.97
CA LEU A 5 5.26 -19.49 -10.18
C LEU A 5 5.79 -20.60 -11.09
N GLU A 6 5.16 -21.78 -11.10
CA GLU A 6 5.49 -22.85 -12.05
C GLU A 6 5.19 -22.44 -13.50
N MET A 7 4.06 -21.78 -13.73
CA MET A 7 3.68 -21.30 -15.08
C MET A 7 4.39 -20.00 -15.46
N PHE A 8 4.70 -19.15 -14.49
CA PHE A 8 5.33 -17.84 -14.68
C PHE A 8 6.56 -17.73 -13.77
N PRO A 9 7.68 -18.36 -14.13
CA PRO A 9 8.88 -18.42 -13.27
C PRO A 9 9.53 -17.06 -13.02
N LEU A 10 9.21 -16.07 -13.86
CA LEU A 10 9.68 -14.70 -13.72
C LEU A 10 8.69 -13.80 -12.96
N LEU A 11 7.54 -14.30 -12.54
CA LEU A 11 6.54 -13.52 -11.83
C LEU A 11 7.15 -12.90 -10.58
N GLN A 12 7.16 -11.57 -10.54
CA GLN A 12 7.56 -10.80 -9.36
C GLN A 12 6.30 -10.39 -8.60
N THR A 13 6.27 -10.67 -7.29
CA THR A 13 5.23 -10.13 -6.43
C THR A 13 5.79 -8.98 -5.61
N LYS A 14 4.91 -8.11 -5.11
CA LYS A 14 5.30 -7.00 -4.24
C LYS A 14 6.06 -7.44 -2.99
N GLU A 15 5.78 -8.64 -2.46
CA GLU A 15 6.48 -9.24 -1.32
C GLU A 15 7.87 -9.76 -1.68
N MET A 16 8.12 -10.09 -2.95
CA MET A 16 9.48 -10.40 -3.44
C MET A 16 10.29 -9.13 -3.67
N LEU A 17 9.58 -8.04 -3.94
CA LEU A 17 10.15 -6.77 -4.31
C LEU A 17 10.56 -5.96 -3.07
N ALA A 18 9.68 -5.81 -2.07
CA ALA A 18 9.98 -5.06 -0.85
C ALA A 18 9.78 -5.90 0.41
N SER A 19 10.58 -5.58 1.44
CA SER A 19 10.50 -6.24 2.74
C SER A 19 9.18 -5.95 3.45
N SER A 20 8.79 -6.80 4.40
CA SER A 20 7.58 -6.56 5.20
C SER A 20 7.61 -5.21 5.92
N ASP A 21 8.78 -4.74 6.35
CA ASP A 21 8.96 -3.45 7.01
C ASP A 21 8.75 -2.27 6.04
N GLU A 22 9.17 -2.42 4.79
CA GLU A 22 8.92 -1.44 3.73
C GLU A 22 7.45 -1.42 3.30
N LEU A 23 6.76 -2.57 3.35
CA LEU A 23 5.33 -2.67 3.04
C LEU A 23 4.42 -2.26 4.20
N ALA A 24 4.87 -2.38 5.45
CA ALA A 24 4.06 -2.12 6.64
C ALA A 24 3.28 -0.79 6.60
N PRO A 25 3.83 0.33 6.11
CA PRO A 25 3.11 1.60 6.02
C PRO A 25 1.94 1.62 5.02
N PHE A 26 1.88 0.65 4.12
CA PHE A 26 0.89 0.57 3.03
C PHE A 26 -0.23 -0.43 3.33
N LYS A 27 -0.01 -1.37 4.26
CA LYS A 27 -0.91 -2.50 4.55
C LYS A 27 -2.30 -2.11 5.06
N ASN A 28 -2.47 -0.91 5.60
CA ASN A 28 -3.75 -0.41 6.15
C ASN A 28 -4.51 0.52 5.18
N TYR A 29 -4.00 0.68 3.96
CA TYR A 29 -4.52 1.62 2.97
C TYR A 29 -4.59 0.96 1.59
N SER A 30 -5.76 0.42 1.25
CA SER A 30 -6.03 -0.31 0.00
C SER A 30 -5.64 0.48 -1.23
N SER A 31 -5.95 1.78 -1.22
CA SER A 31 -5.54 2.72 -2.27
C SER A 31 -4.02 2.79 -2.45
N ARG A 32 -3.25 2.84 -1.36
CA ARG A 32 -1.78 2.90 -1.42
C ARG A 32 -1.19 1.55 -1.83
N MET A 33 -1.79 0.45 -1.38
CA MET A 33 -1.38 -0.91 -1.77
C MET A 33 -1.65 -1.16 -3.26
N ALA A 34 -2.80 -0.73 -3.78
CA ALA A 34 -3.14 -0.81 -5.19
C ALA A 34 -2.22 0.06 -6.07
N ALA A 35 -1.78 1.21 -5.55
CA ALA A 35 -0.77 2.04 -6.21
C ALA A 35 0.56 1.30 -6.43
N ILE A 36 0.98 0.54 -5.42
CA ILE A 36 2.16 -0.32 -5.51
C ILE A 36 1.94 -1.39 -6.57
N ASP A 37 0.80 -2.09 -6.54
CA ASP A 37 0.46 -3.13 -7.52
C ASP A 37 0.49 -2.58 -8.95
N TYR A 38 -0.11 -1.41 -9.20
CA TYR A 38 -0.07 -0.73 -10.50
C TYR A 38 1.36 -0.36 -10.93
N THR A 39 2.17 0.15 -10.00
CA THR A 39 3.55 0.56 -10.31
C THR A 39 4.44 -0.63 -10.63
N VAL A 40 4.26 -1.76 -9.94
CA VAL A 40 4.95 -3.03 -10.25
C VAL A 40 4.58 -3.50 -11.65
N CYS A 41 3.29 -3.51 -11.99
CA CYS A 41 2.84 -3.87 -13.33
C CYS A 41 3.46 -2.97 -14.41
N LEU A 42 3.44 -1.65 -14.19
CA LEU A 42 3.98 -0.66 -15.14
C LEU A 42 5.49 -0.83 -15.37
N HIS A 43 6.25 -1.21 -14.34
CA HIS A 43 7.70 -1.33 -14.42
C HIS A 43 8.20 -2.77 -14.61
N SER A 44 7.29 -3.72 -14.86
CA SER A 44 7.62 -5.14 -14.98
C SER A 44 8.75 -5.39 -16.00
N GLU A 45 8.69 -4.81 -17.19
CA GLU A 45 9.73 -4.92 -18.23
C GLU A 45 11.10 -4.36 -17.81
N LEU A 46 11.13 -3.22 -17.12
CA LEU A 46 12.36 -2.58 -16.66
C LEU A 46 12.99 -3.32 -15.47
N LEU A 47 12.16 -3.91 -14.61
CA LEU A 47 12.59 -4.79 -13.53
C LEU A 47 13.21 -6.08 -14.08
N PHE A 48 12.71 -6.61 -15.21
CA PHE A 48 13.27 -7.78 -15.87
C PHE A 48 14.66 -7.55 -16.45
N HIS A 49 14.87 -6.42 -17.14
CA HIS A 49 16.15 -6.16 -17.81
C HIS A 49 17.27 -5.70 -16.87
N ASN A 50 16.95 -4.93 -15.82
CA ASN A 50 17.97 -4.45 -14.88
C ASN A 50 17.40 -4.23 -13.46
N PRO A 51 17.40 -5.28 -12.61
CA PRO A 51 16.66 -5.25 -11.36
C PRO A 51 17.16 -4.18 -10.39
N ASN A 52 18.46 -3.89 -10.34
CA ASN A 52 19.02 -2.89 -9.43
C ASN A 52 18.60 -1.46 -9.76
N ILE A 53 18.55 -1.09 -11.05
CA ILE A 53 18.16 0.25 -11.50
C ILE A 53 16.65 0.39 -11.45
N GLY A 54 15.92 -0.62 -11.92
CA GLY A 54 14.46 -0.69 -11.84
C GLY A 54 13.98 -0.57 -10.40
N TRP A 55 14.63 -1.28 -9.47
CA TRP A 55 14.27 -1.26 -8.05
C TRP A 55 14.48 0.10 -7.39
N LYS A 56 15.62 0.76 -7.64
CA LYS A 56 15.87 2.11 -7.12
C LYS A 56 14.84 3.12 -7.64
N SER A 57 14.42 2.99 -8.90
CA SER A 57 13.40 3.86 -9.49
C SER A 57 12.02 3.60 -8.88
N PHE A 58 11.64 2.32 -8.81
CA PHE A 58 10.40 1.86 -8.18
C PHE A 58 10.26 2.38 -6.75
N LYS A 59 11.28 2.12 -5.91
CA LYS A 59 11.27 2.51 -4.49
C LYS A 59 11.11 4.02 -4.33
N ARG A 60 11.79 4.81 -5.16
CA ARG A 60 11.66 6.28 -5.17
C ARG A 60 10.25 6.72 -5.53
N GLN A 61 9.62 6.10 -6.54
CA GLN A 61 8.26 6.45 -6.95
C GLN A 61 7.24 6.16 -5.85
N VAL A 62 7.32 4.96 -5.23
CA VAL A 62 6.44 4.58 -4.11
C VAL A 62 6.60 5.52 -2.92
N LEU A 63 7.84 5.90 -2.57
CA LEU A 63 8.11 6.86 -1.49
C LEU A 63 7.56 8.26 -1.81
N ASN A 64 7.69 8.72 -3.06
CA ASN A 64 7.11 10.00 -3.49
C ASN A 64 5.58 9.99 -3.41
N MET A 65 4.94 8.90 -3.83
CA MET A 65 3.48 8.76 -3.73
C MET A 65 3.01 8.79 -2.28
N ARG A 66 3.73 8.12 -1.38
CA ARG A 66 3.46 8.15 0.06
C ARG A 66 3.63 9.55 0.63
N ALA A 67 4.76 10.22 0.37
CA ALA A 67 5.02 11.57 0.88
C ALA A 67 3.95 12.57 0.41
N HIS A 68 3.54 12.48 -0.86
CA HIS A 68 2.45 13.30 -1.39
C HIS A 68 1.13 13.03 -0.67
N SER A 69 0.78 11.76 -0.47
CA SER A 69 -0.45 11.36 0.23
C SER A 69 -0.44 11.77 1.71
N ASP A 70 0.67 11.56 2.42
CA ASP A 70 0.84 11.95 3.83
C ASP A 70 0.74 13.48 4.00
N SER A 71 1.26 14.26 3.04
CA SER A 71 1.15 15.73 3.07
C SER A 71 -0.27 16.27 2.95
N LYS A 72 -1.19 15.49 2.37
CA LYS A 72 -2.61 15.86 2.22
C LYS A 72 -3.52 15.30 3.31
N GLY A 73 -3.08 14.28 4.04
CA GLY A 73 -3.83 13.67 5.13
C GLY A 73 -5.03 12.82 4.67
N ILE A 74 -5.97 12.61 5.60
CA ILE A 74 -7.20 11.82 5.38
C ILE A 74 -8.34 12.80 5.07
N GLU A 75 -8.40 13.30 3.85
CA GLU A 75 -9.53 14.09 3.36
C GLU A 75 -10.45 13.24 2.48
N LEU A 76 -11.70 13.71 2.30
CA LEU A 76 -12.58 13.13 1.30
C LEU A 76 -12.05 13.45 -0.10
N LYS A 77 -11.73 12.41 -0.86
CA LYS A 77 -11.37 12.48 -2.28
C LYS A 77 -12.47 13.20 -3.08
N ARG A 78 -12.12 14.22 -3.87
CA ARG A 78 -13.05 14.84 -4.85
C ARG A 78 -13.16 13.99 -6.12
N PRO A 79 -14.19 14.16 -6.95
CA PRO A 79 -14.39 13.35 -8.16
C PRO A 79 -13.17 13.29 -9.09
N ASN A 80 -12.44 14.41 -9.23
CA ASN A 80 -11.31 14.54 -10.14
C ASN A 80 -9.94 14.24 -9.50
N ASP A 81 -9.90 14.00 -8.19
CA ASP A 81 -8.64 13.64 -7.53
C ASP A 81 -8.28 12.19 -7.85
N SER A 82 -6.97 11.92 -7.97
CA SER A 82 -6.49 10.55 -8.06
C SER A 82 -6.87 9.76 -6.80
N ILE A 83 -7.23 8.50 -6.98
CA ILE A 83 -7.49 7.55 -5.89
C ILE A 83 -6.26 7.37 -4.95
N TYR A 84 -5.07 7.78 -5.40
CA TYR A 84 -3.82 7.66 -4.65
C TYR A 84 -3.49 8.91 -3.82
N SER A 85 -4.13 10.05 -4.10
CA SER A 85 -3.88 11.31 -3.40
C SER A 85 -4.46 11.30 -1.98
N PHE A 86 -5.63 10.70 -1.81
CA PHE A 86 -6.38 10.66 -0.55
C PHE A 86 -6.67 9.21 -0.20
N PRO A 87 -5.89 8.62 0.71
CA PRO A 87 -5.88 7.18 0.87
C PRO A 87 -7.08 6.73 1.69
N CYS A 88 -7.92 5.90 1.10
CA CYS A 88 -9.03 5.26 1.80
C CYS A 88 -8.48 4.23 2.81
N PRO A 89 -8.93 4.23 4.08
CA PRO A 89 -8.68 3.11 4.99
C PRO A 89 -9.35 1.83 4.47
N ASP A 90 -8.76 0.67 4.78
CA ASP A 90 -9.23 -0.64 4.28
C ASP A 90 -10.67 -1.00 4.66
N CYS A 91 -11.13 -0.56 5.84
CA CYS A 91 -12.53 -0.65 6.27
C CYS A 91 -13.04 0.78 6.48
N MET A 92 -14.11 1.17 5.78
CA MET A 92 -14.94 2.33 6.12
C MET A 92 -15.77 2.11 7.40
N CYS A 93 -15.57 0.96 8.04
CA CYS A 93 -16.22 0.53 9.26
C CYS A 93 -15.74 1.44 10.39
N ARG A 94 -16.67 2.21 10.98
CA ARG A 94 -16.36 3.01 12.16
C ARG A 94 -15.74 2.10 13.20
N ILE A 95 -14.48 2.35 13.54
CA ILE A 95 -13.91 1.84 14.78
C ILE A 95 -14.68 2.58 15.86
N ASN A 96 -15.72 1.95 16.40
CA ASN A 96 -16.27 2.37 17.66
C ASN A 96 -15.13 2.25 18.68
N LYS A 97 -14.55 3.39 19.07
CA LYS A 97 -13.80 3.48 20.33
C LYS A 97 -14.78 3.16 21.45
N THR A 98 -14.69 1.96 21.99
CA THR A 98 -15.40 1.54 23.20
C THR A 98 -14.50 0.41 23.75
N GLU A 99 -14.00 0.37 24.97
CA GLU A 99 -14.38 1.00 26.24
C GLU A 99 -13.17 1.04 27.18
N GLY A 100 -13.10 2.06 28.03
CA GLY A 100 -12.27 2.07 29.24
C GLY A 100 -13.19 2.21 30.45
N SER A 101 -13.66 1.07 30.95
CA SER A 101 -14.04 0.78 32.34
C SER A 101 -14.23 1.99 33.29
N ARG A 102 -15.47 2.43 33.51
CA ARG A 102 -15.84 3.03 34.79
C ARG A 102 -16.31 1.88 35.68
N SER A 103 -15.52 1.64 36.72
CA SER A 103 -15.66 0.57 37.71
C SER A 103 -17.06 0.49 38.30
N SER A 104 -17.51 -0.74 38.49
CA SER A 104 -18.59 -1.14 39.40
C SER A 104 -18.50 -0.40 40.74
N SER A 105 -19.63 0.10 41.22
CA SER A 105 -19.96 0.08 42.65
C SER A 105 -21.47 0.15 42.80
N VAL A 106 -22.00 -0.98 43.24
CA VAL A 106 -23.33 -1.16 43.85
C VAL A 106 -23.42 -0.30 45.11
N THR A 107 -24.52 0.45 45.24
CA THR A 107 -25.36 0.58 46.44
C THR A 107 -26.72 1.10 46.02
#